data_AF-A0A0F5PJU7-F1
#
_entry.id   AF-A0A0F5PJU7-F1
#
_cell.length_a   1.000
_cell.length_b   1.000
_cell.length_c   1.000
_cell.angle_alpha   90.00
_cell.angle_beta   90.00
_cell.angle_gamma   90.00
#
_symmetry.space_group_name_H-M   'P 1'
#
loop_
_entity.id
_entity.type
_entity.pdbx_description
1 polymer ?
#
loop_
_entity_poly.entity_id
_entity_poly.type
_entity_poly.pdbx_seq_one_letter_code
_entity_poly.pdbx_strand_id
1 'polypeptide(L)' 'MRRVELPAEVDPERTTAKFENGILKITMPKLHPSKPKKRRIDIE' A
#
# COMPACT_ATOMS: atom_id res chain seq x y z
N MET A 1 2.62 -2.18 22.53
CA MET A 1 2.81 -1.82 21.10
C MET A 1 1.59 -2.27 20.33
N ARG A 2 0.88 -1.37 19.64
CA ARG A 2 -0.23 -1.76 18.74
C ARG A 2 0.36 -2.10 17.37
N ARG A 3 0.03 -3.27 16.84
CA ARG A 3 0.39 -3.70 15.48
C ARG A 3 -0.87 -4.09 14.71
N VAL A 4 -0.83 -3.87 13.41
CA VAL A 4 -1.89 -4.22 12.45
C VAL A 4 -1.19 -4.78 11.22
N GLU A 5 -1.63 -5.94 10.75
CA GLU A 5 -1.12 -6.50 9.50
C GLU A 5 -1.72 -5.76 8.31
N LEU A 6 -0.88 -5.42 7.33
CA LEU A 6 -1.31 -4.73 6.13
C LEU A 6 -1.71 -5.75 5.06
N PRO A 7 -2.79 -5.50 4.30
CA PRO A 7 -3.26 -6.43 3.27
C PRO A 7 -2.37 -6.45 2.01
N ALA A 8 -1.41 -5.53 1.90
CA ALA A 8 -0.50 -5.40 0.76
C ALA A 8 0.75 -4.59 1.16
N GLU A 9 1.77 -4.65 0.33
CA GLU A 9 2.94 -3.77 0.42
C GLU A 9 2.53 -2.31 0.19
N VAL A 10 3.17 -1.40 0.95
CA VAL A 10 2.91 0.04 0.95
C VAL A 10 4.21 0.79 0.66
N ASP A 11 4.07 2.03 0.19
CA ASP A 11 5.18 2.94 -0.03
C ASP A 11 5.53 3.66 1.30
N PRO A 12 6.66 3.34 1.95
CA PRO A 12 7.03 3.94 3.23
C PRO A 12 7.45 5.40 3.09
N GLU A 13 8.03 5.80 1.95
CA GLU A 13 8.49 7.17 1.72
C GLU A 13 7.31 8.14 1.55
N ARG A 14 6.20 7.65 1.02
CA ARG A 14 4.96 8.43 0.83
C ARG A 14 3.93 8.25 1.94
N THR A 15 4.27 7.52 3.00
CA THR A 15 3.38 7.34 4.15
C THR A 15 3.35 8.61 5.00
N THR A 16 2.16 9.02 5.42
CA THR A 16 1.97 10.24 6.24
C THR A 16 1.12 9.95 7.49
N ALA A 17 1.35 10.72 8.54
CA ALA A 17 0.57 10.66 9.78
C ALA A 17 0.17 12.07 10.21
N LYS A 18 -1.06 12.21 10.72
CA LYS A 18 -1.60 13.47 11.22
C LYS A 18 -2.36 13.20 12.53
N PHE A 19 -2.12 14.04 13.53
CA PHE A 19 -2.87 14.03 14.78
C PHE A 19 -3.70 15.30 14.89
N GLU A 20 -5.02 15.16 14.92
CA GLU A 20 -5.95 16.28 15.02
C GLU A 20 -7.20 15.89 15.80
N ASN A 21 -7.72 16.79 16.65
CA ASN A 21 -8.93 16.58 17.44
C ASN A 21 -8.92 15.28 18.27
N GLY A 22 -7.74 14.88 18.78
CA GLY A 22 -7.58 13.65 19.56
C GLY A 22 -7.51 12.36 18.72
N ILE A 23 -7.49 12.44 17.39
CA ILE A 23 -7.48 11.29 16.47
C ILE A 23 -6.16 11.24 15.71
N LEU A 24 -5.51 10.07 15.71
CA LEU A 24 -4.36 9.75 14.88
C LEU A 24 -4.83 9.15 13.55
N LYS A 25 -4.64 9.88 12.45
CA LYS A 25 -4.89 9.40 11.08
C LYS A 25 -3.56 9.05 10.42
N ILE A 26 -3.44 7.82 9.91
CA ILE A 26 -2.27 7.33 9.17
C ILE A 26 -2.72 7.01 7.74
N THR A 27 -2.01 7.53 6.75
CA THR A 27 -2.29 7.29 5.33
C THR A 27 -1.08 6.60 4.70
N MET A 28 -1.26 5.34 4.31
CA MET A 28 -0.23 4.49 3.70
C MET A 28 -0.64 4.14 2.26
N PRO A 29 -0.05 4.78 1.23
CA PRO A 29 -0.31 4.43 -0.16
C PRO A 29 0.16 3.01 -0.45
N LYS A 30 -0.65 2.22 -1.17
CA LYS A 30 -0.20 0.93 -1.70
C LYS A 30 0.94 1.13 -2.69
N LEU A 31 1.88 0.19 -2.71
CA LEU A 31 2.92 0.19 -3.73
C LEU A 31 2.26 0.02 -5.10
N HIS A 32 2.62 0.85 -6.08
CA HIS A 32 2.07 0.71 -7.43
C HIS A 32 2.51 -0.64 -8.01
N PRO A 33 1.61 -1.39 -8.67
CA PRO A 33 2.01 -2.62 -9.33
C PRO A 33 3.06 -2.26 -10.39
N SER A 34 4.21 -2.95 -10.35
CA SER A 34 5.12 -2.92 -11.48
C SER A 34 4.32 -3.38 -12.71
N LYS A 35 4.47 -2.66 -13.83
CA LYS A 35 3.68 -2.85 -15.05
C LYS A 35 3.39 -4.33 -15.28
N PRO A 36 2.12 -4.75 -15.48
CA PRO A 36 1.80 -6.15 -15.60
C PRO A 36 2.67 -6.76 -16.70
N LYS A 37 3.47 -7.77 -16.35
CA LYS A 37 4.17 -8.58 -17.35
C LYS A 37 3.07 -9.21 -18.19
N LYS A 38 2.87 -8.73 -19.42
CA LYS A 38 1.96 -9.36 -20.38
C LYS A 38 2.37 -10.82 -20.49
N ARG A 39 1.59 -11.72 -19.89
CA ARG A 39 1.73 -13.15 -20.14
C ARG A 39 0.95 -13.40 -21.43
N ARG A 40 1.66 -13.68 -22.52
CA ARG A 40 1.04 -14.22 -23.73
C ARG A 40 0.64 -15.65 -23.40
N ILE A 41 -0.65 -15.95 -23.52
CA ILE A 41 -1.16 -17.32 -23.43
C ILE A 41 -1.40 -17.72 -24.87
N ASP A 42 -0.59 -18.63 -25.39
CA ASP A 42 -0.84 -19.23 -26.69
C ASP A 42 -1.89 -20.34 -26.52
N ILE A 43 -2.84 -20.40 -27.45
CA ILE A 43 -3.96 -21.35 -27.47
C ILE A 43 -3.77 -22.21 -28.73
N GLU A 44 -3.94 -23.53 -28.61
CA GLU A 44 -3.91 -24.50 -29.73
C GLU A 44 -5.31 -24.67 -30.35
#